data_AF-A0A6A6RD69-F1
#
_entry.id   AF-A0A6A6RD69-F1
#
_cell.length_a   1.000
_cell.length_b   1.000
_cell.length_c   1.000
_cell.angle_alpha   90.00
_cell.angle_beta   90.00
_cell.angle_gamma   90.00
#
_symmetry.space_group_name_H-M   'P 1'
#
loop_
_entity.id
_entity.type
_entity.pdbx_description
1 polymer ?
#
loop_
_entity_poly.entity_id
_entity_poly.type
_entity_poly.pdbx_seq_one_letter_code
_entity_poly.pdbx_strand_id
1 'polypeptide(L)'
;MADFVHVERPNVEGPPQPPPVKEPTPSEGLDFLSVHPFVRESVQDKVFGTIIGSALGDAIGLYTEFLTQDASKTFYPTRKFQLVAPVTPRYADNHRSIDHPQCAWTDDTDQALLILLSYLHNRGTISATDFAARLRIWVQQGLRALDTPPMGLGKLVSTVVGSKAFLTSPTERAIDAWIKTKRFVAPNGSLMRTHPIGVMGVGLTEEATWRAATEVGRTTHVDPRCVVSCCISVGLIRGMLRGEVRNEGDVDACIERSYAWVKGQPELMNPGDKDRVLTAQEVERHLERTEFEKHVYAKTFEELDLDSRAAMGYVYKCIGSAIVTLRLGMRESSKGSVVSAEVFENLITDLIMYAGDADTNGAAAGALLGCWLGFSRLPPTWERGLAHREWLLHKVERLSKMIGVTLRTAGEEDTPEVDEDPLGGKTAMTQEQMNKRDHDFVTRMIEEDKQRKARLEREKQKGKFSGWLRGLSGSGTPMERSRA
;
A
#
# COMPACT_ATOMS: atom_id res chain seq x y z
N MET A 1 -22.54 -4.31 -70.84
CA MET A 1 -23.14 -3.30 -69.95
C MET A 1 -24.23 -4.01 -69.16
N ALA A 2 -23.96 -4.32 -67.90
CA ALA A 2 -24.93 -4.85 -66.95
C ALA A 2 -24.67 -4.10 -65.64
N ASP A 3 -25.65 -3.30 -65.24
CA ASP A 3 -25.61 -2.43 -64.08
C ASP A 3 -25.64 -3.24 -62.78
N PHE A 4 -24.59 -3.09 -61.98
CA PHE A 4 -24.61 -3.54 -60.59
C PHE A 4 -25.14 -2.40 -59.71
N VAL A 5 -26.36 -2.56 -59.22
CA VAL A 5 -27.01 -1.71 -58.23
C VAL A 5 -26.23 -1.81 -56.91
N HIS A 6 -25.70 -0.68 -56.43
CA HIS A 6 -25.09 -0.56 -55.11
C HIS A 6 -26.20 -0.53 -54.06
N VAL A 7 -26.30 -1.55 -53.22
CA VAL A 7 -27.17 -1.55 -52.03
C VAL A 7 -26.36 -1.01 -50.86
N GLU A 8 -26.72 0.17 -50.36
CA GLU A 8 -26.18 0.72 -49.11
C GLU A 8 -26.63 -0.14 -47.92
N ARG A 9 -25.68 -0.50 -47.05
CA ARG A 9 -25.98 -1.18 -45.78
C ARG A 9 -26.49 -0.14 -44.77
N PRO A 10 -27.53 -0.45 -43.98
CA PRO A 10 -28.03 0.48 -42.98
C PRO A 10 -27.00 0.71 -41.88
N ASN A 11 -26.84 1.98 -41.50
CA ASN A 11 -26.05 2.42 -40.36
C ASN A 11 -26.60 1.77 -39.09
N VAL A 12 -25.82 0.86 -38.49
CA VAL A 12 -26.10 0.36 -37.15
C VAL A 12 -25.46 1.34 -36.18
N GLU A 13 -26.25 2.27 -35.67
CA GLU A 13 -25.84 3.12 -34.55
C GLU A 13 -25.58 2.23 -33.33
N GLY A 14 -24.33 2.27 -32.83
CA GLY A 14 -23.98 1.65 -31.56
C GLY A 14 -24.73 2.31 -30.39
N PRO A 15 -24.75 1.67 -29.21
CA PRO A 15 -25.41 2.23 -28.03
C PRO A 15 -24.86 3.63 -27.71
N PRO A 16 -25.71 4.56 -27.24
CA PRO A 16 -25.32 5.94 -26.97
C PRO A 16 -24.16 5.97 -25.99
N GLN A 17 -23.09 6.68 -26.36
CA GLN A 17 -22.00 6.95 -25.43
C GLN A 17 -22.53 7.77 -24.26
N PRO A 18 -22.11 7.47 -23.02
CA PRO A 18 -22.47 8.30 -21.87
C PRO A 18 -22.00 9.74 -22.14
N PRO A 19 -22.77 10.75 -21.68
CA PRO A 19 -22.41 12.14 -21.90
C PRO A 19 -21.00 12.40 -21.32
N PRO A 20 -20.16 13.19 -22.01
CA PRO A 20 -18.85 13.55 -21.48
C PRO A 20 -19.05 14.22 -20.12
N VAL A 21 -18.50 13.60 -19.07
CA VAL A 21 -18.48 14.19 -17.73
C VAL A 21 -17.65 15.45 -17.85
N LYS A 22 -18.28 16.60 -17.59
CA LYS A 22 -17.58 17.87 -17.51
C LYS A 22 -16.67 17.78 -16.28
N GLU A 23 -15.37 17.67 -16.50
CA GLU A 23 -14.40 17.64 -15.39
C GLU A 23 -14.55 18.95 -14.60
N PRO A 24 -14.69 18.88 -13.26
CA PRO A 24 -14.78 20.09 -12.44
C PRO A 24 -13.51 20.92 -12.61
N THR A 25 -13.68 22.24 -12.75
CA THR A 25 -12.53 23.15 -12.68
C THR A 25 -11.87 23.04 -11.29
N PRO A 26 -10.56 23.26 -11.13
CA PRO A 26 -9.84 23.00 -9.88
C PRO A 26 -10.40 23.67 -8.59
N SER A 27 -11.28 24.67 -8.72
CA SER A 27 -11.98 25.29 -7.58
C SER A 27 -13.29 24.61 -7.19
N GLU A 28 -13.92 23.85 -8.08
CA GLU A 28 -15.18 23.16 -7.78
C GLU A 28 -14.92 22.06 -6.74
N GLY A 29 -15.45 22.25 -5.53
CA GLY A 29 -15.37 21.29 -4.42
C GLY A 29 -14.40 21.64 -3.30
N LEU A 30 -13.55 22.67 -3.45
CA LEU A 30 -12.56 23.06 -2.43
C LEU A 30 -12.96 24.25 -1.56
N ASP A 31 -14.18 24.78 -1.73
CA ASP A 31 -14.67 25.97 -1.01
C ASP A 31 -14.58 25.83 0.51
N PHE A 32 -14.70 24.61 1.04
CA PHE A 32 -14.60 24.32 2.47
C PHE A 32 -13.24 24.70 3.06
N LEU A 33 -12.16 24.69 2.26
CA LEU A 33 -10.82 25.09 2.71
C LEU A 33 -10.75 26.59 3.06
N SER A 34 -11.67 27.39 2.54
CA SER A 34 -11.72 28.83 2.77
C SER A 34 -12.61 29.21 3.96
N VAL A 35 -13.25 28.24 4.62
CA VAL A 35 -14.10 28.48 5.80
C VAL A 35 -13.31 29.11 6.94
N HIS A 36 -12.08 28.64 7.19
CA HIS A 36 -11.18 29.19 8.20
C HIS A 36 -9.73 28.78 7.91
N PRO A 37 -8.70 29.61 8.20
CA PRO A 37 -7.30 29.24 8.03
C PRO A 37 -6.92 27.88 8.66
N PHE A 38 -7.37 27.60 9.88
CA PHE A 38 -7.18 26.30 10.54
C PHE A 38 -7.79 25.10 9.79
N VAL A 39 -8.83 25.28 8.98
CA VAL A 39 -9.36 24.18 8.15
C VAL A 39 -8.32 23.80 7.12
N ARG A 40 -7.77 24.78 6.38
CA ARG A 40 -6.73 24.53 5.38
C ARG A 40 -5.47 23.90 6.01
N GLU A 41 -4.99 24.46 7.12
CA GLU A 41 -3.83 23.92 7.83
C GLU A 41 -4.07 22.48 8.31
N SER A 42 -5.27 22.20 8.84
CA SER A 42 -5.63 20.85 9.27
C SER A 42 -5.70 19.87 8.10
N VAL A 43 -6.28 20.27 6.96
CA VAL A 43 -6.31 19.42 5.76
C VAL A 43 -4.89 19.18 5.24
N GLN A 44 -4.04 20.20 5.22
CA GLN A 44 -2.64 20.05 4.85
C GLN A 44 -1.91 19.06 5.77
N ASP A 45 -2.07 19.19 7.10
CA ASP A 45 -1.48 18.26 8.06
C ASP A 45 -1.95 16.82 7.81
N LYS A 46 -3.23 16.62 7.46
CA LYS A 46 -3.79 15.30 7.12
C LYS A 46 -3.33 14.76 5.77
N VAL A 47 -3.11 15.61 4.77
CA VAL A 47 -2.50 15.22 3.48
C VAL A 47 -1.10 14.65 3.72
N PHE A 48 -0.28 15.37 4.48
CA PHE A 48 1.05 14.88 4.87
C PHE A 48 0.96 13.61 5.72
N GLY A 49 0.03 13.59 6.68
CA GLY A 49 -0.19 12.44 7.55
C GLY A 49 -0.55 11.18 6.76
N THR A 50 -1.34 11.31 5.69
CA THR A 50 -1.75 10.18 4.83
C THR A 50 -0.55 9.54 4.13
N ILE A 51 0.25 10.35 3.41
CA ILE A 51 1.35 9.81 2.60
C ILE A 51 2.51 9.34 3.49
N ILE A 52 2.91 10.17 4.47
CA ILE A 52 4.01 9.81 5.38
C ILE A 52 3.60 8.68 6.31
N GLY A 53 2.36 8.68 6.82
CA GLY A 53 1.84 7.61 7.67
C GLY A 53 1.85 6.27 6.96
N SER A 54 1.50 6.22 5.66
CA SER A 54 1.64 5.00 4.86
C SER A 54 3.10 4.52 4.79
N ALA A 55 4.03 5.43 4.45
CA ALA A 55 5.44 5.08 4.32
C ALA A 55 6.09 4.62 5.64
N LEU A 56 5.67 5.20 6.77
CA LEU A 56 6.08 4.75 8.09
C LEU A 56 5.51 3.37 8.44
N GLY A 57 4.24 3.13 8.11
CA GLY A 57 3.59 1.84 8.33
C GLY A 57 4.26 0.71 7.55
N ASP A 58 4.58 0.96 6.28
CA ASP A 58 5.38 0.08 5.42
C ASP A 58 6.76 -0.22 6.06
N ALA A 59 7.57 0.81 6.30
CA ALA A 59 8.93 0.66 6.81
C ALA A 59 9.00 -0.07 8.17
N ILE A 60 8.03 0.17 9.05
CA ILE A 60 7.95 -0.50 10.36
C ILE A 60 7.37 -1.92 10.22
N GLY A 61 6.41 -2.15 9.33
CA GLY A 61 5.83 -3.48 9.11
C GLY A 61 6.82 -4.50 8.56
N LEU A 62 7.83 -4.07 7.79
CA LEU A 62 8.92 -4.93 7.32
C LEU A 62 9.65 -5.69 8.45
N TYR A 63 9.66 -5.15 9.68
CA TYR A 63 10.28 -5.81 10.82
C TYR A 63 9.64 -7.17 11.13
N THR A 64 8.33 -7.32 10.90
CA THR A 64 7.54 -8.51 11.27
C THR A 64 6.87 -9.21 10.09
N GLU A 65 7.05 -8.71 8.87
CA GLU A 65 6.52 -9.30 7.64
C GLU A 65 6.88 -10.81 7.49
N PHE A 66 5.91 -11.64 7.14
CA PHE A 66 6.02 -13.10 7.01
C PHE A 66 6.43 -13.87 8.28
N LEU A 67 6.58 -13.19 9.42
CA LEU A 67 6.68 -13.87 10.70
C LEU A 67 5.31 -14.39 11.14
N THR A 68 5.33 -15.29 12.12
CA THR A 68 4.15 -15.57 12.94
C THR A 68 4.07 -14.56 14.09
N GLN A 69 2.91 -14.45 14.71
CA GLN A 69 2.72 -13.61 15.89
C GLN A 69 3.69 -14.03 17.02
N ASP A 70 3.85 -15.33 17.25
CA ASP A 70 4.77 -15.86 18.27
C ASP A 70 6.24 -15.55 17.97
N ALA A 71 6.64 -15.63 16.69
CA ALA A 71 7.98 -15.24 16.27
C ALA A 71 8.21 -13.74 16.47
N SER A 72 7.23 -12.89 16.15
CA SER A 72 7.31 -11.45 16.37
C SER A 72 7.46 -11.10 17.85
N LYS A 73 6.68 -11.73 18.75
CA LYS A 73 6.84 -11.59 20.20
C LYS A 73 8.23 -12.03 20.69
N THR A 74 8.79 -13.07 20.08
CA THR A 74 10.11 -13.60 20.44
C THR A 74 11.24 -12.69 19.99
N PHE A 75 11.17 -12.15 18.77
CA PHE A 75 12.24 -11.33 18.19
C PHE A 75 12.17 -9.86 18.61
N TYR A 76 10.97 -9.35 18.90
CA TYR A 76 10.74 -7.96 19.32
C TYR A 76 9.96 -7.87 20.63
N PRO A 77 10.50 -8.43 21.75
CA PRO A 77 9.78 -8.51 23.02
C PRO A 77 9.51 -7.13 23.64
N THR A 78 10.30 -6.12 23.28
CA THR A 78 10.12 -4.74 23.77
C THR A 78 8.99 -4.01 23.07
N ARG A 79 8.58 -4.46 21.87
CA ARG A 79 7.63 -3.76 20.99
C ARG A 79 8.04 -2.28 20.74
N LYS A 80 9.34 -2.01 20.70
CA LYS A 80 9.87 -0.66 20.44
C LYS A 80 10.70 -0.65 19.16
N PHE A 81 10.28 0.16 18.21
CA PHE A 81 10.92 0.34 16.92
C PHE A 81 11.44 1.77 16.82
N GLN A 82 12.65 1.96 16.30
CA GLN A 82 13.23 3.29 16.05
C GLN A 82 13.95 3.29 14.72
N LEU A 83 13.75 4.35 13.95
CA LEU A 83 14.43 4.58 12.67
C LEU A 83 15.60 5.56 12.80
N VAL A 84 15.83 6.09 14.01
CA VAL A 84 16.99 6.93 14.36
C VAL A 84 18.00 6.16 15.22
N ALA A 85 19.25 6.60 15.24
CA ALA A 85 20.31 5.93 15.99
C ALA A 85 20.06 5.93 17.52
N PRO A 86 20.22 4.78 18.22
CA PRO A 86 20.47 3.45 17.66
C PRO A 86 19.21 2.87 17.00
N VAL A 87 19.32 2.54 15.71
CA VAL A 87 18.21 1.98 14.93
C VAL A 87 17.89 0.58 15.44
N THR A 88 16.61 0.23 15.53
CA THR A 88 16.20 -1.14 15.88
C THR A 88 16.75 -2.11 14.81
N PRO A 89 17.50 -3.15 15.18
CA PRO A 89 17.98 -4.11 14.19
C PRO A 89 16.80 -4.96 13.69
N ARG A 90 16.71 -5.19 12.38
CA ARG A 90 15.81 -6.17 11.82
C ARG A 90 16.28 -7.58 12.19
N TYR A 91 15.32 -8.48 12.43
CA TYR A 91 15.61 -9.90 12.58
C TYR A 91 16.26 -10.43 11.29
N ALA A 92 17.42 -11.07 11.41
CA ALA A 92 18.22 -11.50 10.26
C ALA A 92 17.74 -12.85 9.70
N ASP A 93 16.91 -12.80 8.65
CA ASP A 93 16.50 -13.96 7.85
C ASP A 93 16.60 -13.71 6.34
N ASN A 94 16.16 -14.68 5.54
CA ASN A 94 16.26 -14.60 4.08
C ASN A 94 15.38 -13.50 3.45
N HIS A 95 14.49 -12.87 4.21
CA HIS A 95 13.58 -11.84 3.73
C HIS A 95 14.08 -10.44 4.13
N ARG A 96 14.32 -10.22 5.42
CA ARG A 96 14.78 -8.93 5.98
C ARG A 96 16.28 -8.67 5.85
N SER A 97 17.09 -9.72 5.66
CA SER A 97 18.54 -9.55 5.46
C SER A 97 18.89 -9.28 4.00
N ILE A 98 17.91 -9.31 3.10
CA ILE A 98 18.11 -8.80 1.74
C ILE A 98 18.40 -7.29 1.86
N ASP A 99 19.26 -6.77 0.98
CA ASP A 99 19.81 -5.40 0.84
C ASP A 99 18.77 -4.26 0.76
N HIS A 100 17.61 -4.39 1.41
CA HIS A 100 16.71 -3.30 1.74
C HIS A 100 17.49 -2.25 2.52
N PRO A 101 17.58 -1.00 2.04
CA PRO A 101 18.23 0.06 2.78
C PRO A 101 17.65 0.18 4.19
N GLN A 102 18.51 0.44 5.18
CA GLN A 102 18.06 0.58 6.56
C GLN A 102 17.08 1.76 6.67
N CYS A 103 15.99 1.58 7.42
CA CYS A 103 14.91 2.55 7.58
C CYS A 103 14.16 2.94 6.29
N ALA A 104 14.30 2.18 5.20
CA ALA A 104 13.53 2.36 3.99
C ALA A 104 12.22 1.55 4.00
N TRP A 105 11.35 1.94 3.08
CA TRP A 105 10.09 1.30 2.74
C TRP A 105 10.27 0.21 1.64
N THR A 106 9.19 -0.47 1.27
CA THR A 106 9.12 -1.57 0.30
C THR A 106 8.34 -1.16 -0.97
N ASP A 107 7.76 -2.13 -1.70
CA ASP A 107 6.98 -1.87 -2.89
C ASP A 107 5.66 -1.15 -2.63
N ASP A 108 5.12 -1.20 -1.42
CA ASP A 108 3.90 -0.49 -1.06
C ASP A 108 4.06 1.01 -1.29
N THR A 109 5.11 1.59 -0.70
CA THR A 109 5.42 3.02 -0.87
C THR A 109 5.96 3.33 -2.26
N ASP A 110 6.84 2.49 -2.82
CA ASP A 110 7.37 2.71 -4.18
C ASP A 110 6.23 2.78 -5.20
N GLN A 111 5.28 1.84 -5.17
CA GLN A 111 4.16 1.84 -6.12
C GLN A 111 3.14 2.96 -5.85
N ALA A 112 2.97 3.39 -4.59
CA ALA A 112 2.19 4.59 -4.28
C ALA A 112 2.83 5.85 -4.87
N LEU A 113 4.17 5.94 -4.79
CA LEU A 113 4.94 7.02 -5.40
C LEU A 113 4.82 7.04 -6.92
N LEU A 114 4.67 5.91 -7.60
CA LEU A 114 4.43 5.92 -9.06
C LEU A 114 3.13 6.66 -9.41
N ILE A 115 2.09 6.53 -8.58
CA ILE A 115 0.81 7.24 -8.77
C ILE A 115 1.00 8.74 -8.47
N LEU A 116 1.68 9.07 -7.37
CA LEU A 116 1.99 10.44 -6.99
C LEU A 116 2.83 11.16 -8.05
N LEU A 117 3.94 10.57 -8.49
CA LEU A 117 4.81 11.13 -9.51
C LEU A 117 4.13 11.22 -10.88
N SER A 118 3.25 10.27 -11.22
CA SER A 118 2.40 10.37 -12.41
C SER A 118 1.49 11.59 -12.36
N TYR A 119 0.83 11.82 -11.22
CA TYR A 119 -0.05 12.97 -11.03
C TYR A 119 0.70 14.30 -11.15
N LEU A 120 1.87 14.41 -10.51
CA LEU A 120 2.73 15.60 -10.58
C LEU A 120 3.23 15.85 -12.01
N HIS A 121 3.72 14.80 -12.69
CA HIS A 121 4.22 14.90 -14.05
C HIS A 121 3.12 15.27 -15.06
N ASN A 122 1.92 14.74 -14.88
CA ASN A 122 0.78 15.01 -15.75
C ASN A 122 -0.06 16.21 -15.26
N ARG A 123 0.52 17.12 -14.47
CA ARG A 123 -0.07 18.40 -14.06
C ARG A 123 -1.48 18.26 -13.47
N GLY A 124 -1.67 17.25 -12.63
CA GLY A 124 -2.91 17.03 -11.89
C GLY A 124 -3.88 16.02 -12.52
N THR A 125 -3.46 15.30 -13.55
CA THR A 125 -4.25 14.21 -14.14
C THR A 125 -3.90 12.86 -13.52
N ILE A 126 -4.90 12.14 -13.01
CA ILE A 126 -4.75 10.74 -12.58
C ILE A 126 -4.80 9.85 -13.84
N SER A 127 -3.69 9.18 -14.18
CA SER A 127 -3.57 8.42 -15.43
C SER A 127 -3.21 6.96 -15.17
N ALA A 128 -4.16 6.04 -15.39
CA ALA A 128 -3.91 4.61 -15.30
C ALA A 128 -2.89 4.11 -16.35
N THR A 129 -2.87 4.72 -17.54
CA THR A 129 -1.90 4.41 -18.60
C THR A 129 -0.48 4.79 -18.21
N ASP A 130 -0.29 6.00 -17.68
CA ASP A 130 1.03 6.45 -17.23
C ASP A 130 1.50 5.66 -16.00
N PHE A 131 0.59 5.38 -15.05
CA PHE A 131 0.87 4.47 -13.95
C PHE A 131 1.34 3.09 -14.45
N ALA A 132 0.67 2.49 -15.43
CA ALA A 132 1.08 1.21 -15.99
C ALA A 132 2.48 1.27 -16.64
N ALA A 133 2.78 2.34 -17.38
CA ALA A 133 4.11 2.57 -17.95
C ALA A 133 5.20 2.66 -16.87
N ARG A 134 4.94 3.45 -15.81
CA ARG A 134 5.83 3.58 -14.66
C ARG A 134 6.00 2.29 -13.89
N LEU A 135 4.94 1.51 -13.71
CA LEU A 135 5.00 0.22 -13.04
C LEU A 135 5.85 -0.78 -13.83
N ARG A 136 5.77 -0.76 -15.18
CA ARG A 136 6.67 -1.54 -16.04
C ARG A 136 8.12 -1.13 -15.84
N ILE A 137 8.41 0.17 -15.81
CA ILE A 137 9.75 0.69 -15.57
C ILE A 137 10.23 0.25 -14.19
N TRP A 138 9.42 0.39 -13.15
CA TRP A 138 9.78 -0.01 -11.78
C TRP A 138 10.09 -1.50 -11.71
N VAL A 139 9.24 -2.39 -12.25
CA VAL A 139 9.52 -3.85 -12.26
C VAL A 139 10.85 -4.17 -12.94
N GLN A 140 11.26 -3.42 -13.96
CA GLN A 140 12.52 -3.65 -14.68
C GLN A 140 13.72 -2.97 -14.02
N GLN A 141 13.57 -1.75 -13.55
CA GLN A 141 14.66 -0.82 -13.25
C GLN A 141 14.63 -0.26 -11.81
N GLY A 142 13.58 -0.56 -11.05
CA GLY A 142 13.33 0.00 -9.72
C GLY A 142 12.82 1.45 -9.77
N LEU A 143 12.75 2.12 -8.62
CA LEU A 143 12.29 3.51 -8.55
C LEU A 143 13.41 4.45 -9.02
N ARG A 144 13.34 4.87 -10.28
CA ARG A 144 14.39 5.66 -10.93
C ARG A 144 14.63 7.03 -10.29
N ALA A 145 13.63 7.62 -9.64
CA ALA A 145 13.78 8.89 -8.93
C ALA A 145 14.82 8.81 -7.80
N LEU A 146 14.89 7.67 -7.11
CA LEU A 146 15.76 7.43 -5.95
C LEU A 146 16.89 6.43 -6.20
N ASP A 147 16.94 5.83 -7.39
CA ASP A 147 17.87 4.75 -7.77
C ASP A 147 17.79 3.52 -6.87
N THR A 148 16.60 3.21 -6.34
CA THR A 148 16.35 2.01 -5.54
C THR A 148 15.91 0.84 -6.42
N PRO A 149 16.28 -0.41 -6.10
CA PRO A 149 15.84 -1.60 -6.84
C PRO A 149 14.36 -1.95 -6.53
N PRO A 150 13.67 -2.73 -7.40
CA PRO A 150 12.27 -3.13 -7.19
C PRO A 150 12.14 -4.26 -6.16
N MET A 151 12.32 -3.91 -4.89
CA MET A 151 12.18 -4.81 -3.75
C MET A 151 10.71 -5.08 -3.45
N GLY A 152 10.36 -6.24 -2.88
CA GLY A 152 8.98 -6.56 -2.46
C GLY A 152 8.03 -7.04 -3.56
N LEU A 153 8.47 -7.12 -4.83
CA LEU A 153 7.61 -7.43 -5.98
C LEU A 153 6.69 -8.67 -5.78
N GLY A 154 5.38 -8.41 -5.63
CA GLY A 154 4.36 -9.43 -5.54
C GLY A 154 4.19 -10.29 -6.82
N LYS A 155 3.86 -11.58 -6.64
CA LYS A 155 3.72 -12.57 -7.73
C LYS A 155 2.70 -12.19 -8.81
N LEU A 156 1.55 -11.64 -8.42
CA LEU A 156 0.52 -11.22 -9.38
C LEU A 156 1.02 -10.07 -10.24
N VAL A 157 1.61 -9.04 -9.62
CA VAL A 157 2.19 -7.88 -10.32
C VAL A 157 3.27 -8.35 -11.29
N SER A 158 4.21 -9.19 -10.83
CA SER A 158 5.24 -9.78 -11.69
C SER A 158 4.65 -10.49 -12.92
N THR A 159 3.61 -11.31 -12.72
CA THR A 159 2.94 -12.06 -13.79
C THR A 159 2.25 -11.14 -14.80
N VAL A 160 1.49 -10.15 -14.32
CA VAL A 160 0.72 -9.24 -15.18
C VAL A 160 1.65 -8.30 -15.94
N VAL A 161 2.55 -7.63 -15.21
CA VAL A 161 3.48 -6.63 -15.77
C VAL A 161 4.49 -7.29 -16.70
N GLY A 162 4.89 -8.53 -16.45
CA GLY A 162 5.80 -9.29 -17.31
C GLY A 162 5.23 -9.64 -18.69
N SER A 163 3.92 -9.49 -18.91
CA SER A 163 3.31 -9.77 -20.21
C SER A 163 3.71 -8.75 -21.28
N LYS A 164 4.05 -9.20 -22.49
CA LYS A 164 4.42 -8.30 -23.61
C LYS A 164 3.33 -7.27 -23.94
N ALA A 165 2.06 -7.64 -23.79
CA ALA A 165 0.90 -6.79 -24.09
C ALA A 165 0.40 -5.98 -22.86
N PHE A 166 1.19 -5.88 -21.79
CA PHE A 166 0.81 -5.13 -20.59
C PHE A 166 0.64 -3.63 -20.88
N LEU A 167 1.57 -2.99 -21.59
CA LEU A 167 1.49 -1.55 -21.86
C LEU A 167 0.33 -1.17 -22.80
N THR A 168 -0.11 -2.09 -23.65
CA THR A 168 -1.22 -1.84 -24.58
C THR A 168 -2.58 -2.17 -23.96
N SER A 169 -2.63 -3.11 -23.01
CA SER A 169 -3.88 -3.65 -22.47
C SER A 169 -3.70 -4.16 -21.03
N PRO A 170 -3.34 -3.28 -20.07
CA PRO A 170 -2.95 -3.70 -18.73
C PRO A 170 -4.08 -4.43 -18.00
N THR A 171 -5.29 -3.87 -18.05
CA THR A 171 -6.49 -4.48 -17.44
C THR A 171 -6.82 -5.85 -18.04
N GLU A 172 -6.66 -6.03 -19.36
CA GLU A 172 -6.86 -7.35 -19.96
C GLU A 172 -5.85 -8.38 -19.46
N ARG A 173 -4.58 -7.99 -19.30
CA ARG A 173 -3.56 -8.90 -18.75
C ARG A 173 -3.83 -9.25 -17.29
N ALA A 174 -4.38 -8.31 -16.53
CA ALA A 174 -4.85 -8.56 -15.17
C ALA A 174 -6.04 -9.53 -15.15
N ILE A 175 -7.00 -9.39 -16.07
CA ILE A 175 -8.10 -10.34 -16.28
C ILE A 175 -7.55 -11.73 -16.59
N ASP A 176 -6.66 -11.86 -17.58
CA ASP A 176 -6.06 -13.15 -17.96
C ASP A 176 -5.39 -13.85 -16.75
N ALA A 177 -4.68 -13.09 -15.90
CA ALA A 177 -4.07 -13.60 -14.69
C ALA A 177 -5.11 -14.02 -13.64
N TRP A 178 -6.14 -13.21 -13.42
CA TRP A 178 -7.23 -13.50 -12.49
C TRP A 178 -8.00 -14.78 -12.88
N ILE A 179 -8.30 -14.94 -14.17
CA ILE A 179 -8.95 -16.16 -14.71
C ILE A 179 -8.10 -17.40 -14.45
N LYS A 180 -6.79 -17.33 -14.63
CA LYS A 180 -5.86 -18.45 -14.36
C LYS A 180 -5.88 -18.90 -12.90
N THR A 181 -6.19 -17.99 -11.97
CA THR A 181 -6.37 -18.34 -10.54
C THR A 181 -7.76 -18.90 -10.23
N LYS A 182 -8.56 -19.19 -11.26
CA LYS A 182 -9.98 -19.54 -11.14
C LYS A 182 -10.79 -18.47 -10.41
N ARG A 183 -10.37 -17.20 -10.53
CA ARG A 183 -11.03 -16.03 -9.91
C ARG A 183 -11.07 -16.07 -8.39
N PHE A 184 -10.17 -16.84 -7.79
CA PHE A 184 -10.18 -17.08 -6.35
C PHE A 184 -9.18 -16.20 -5.59
N VAL A 185 -8.11 -15.74 -6.24
CA VAL A 185 -7.03 -15.00 -5.59
C VAL A 185 -7.32 -13.50 -5.64
N ALA A 186 -7.41 -12.86 -4.48
CA ALA A 186 -7.59 -11.41 -4.31
C ALA A 186 -6.50 -10.82 -3.41
N PRO A 187 -5.32 -10.52 -3.96
CA PRO A 187 -4.23 -9.97 -3.18
C PRO A 187 -4.40 -8.46 -2.92
N ASN A 188 -3.79 -7.96 -1.86
CA ASN A 188 -3.83 -6.56 -1.42
C ASN A 188 -2.98 -5.58 -2.24
N GLY A 189 -2.22 -6.05 -3.24
CA GLY A 189 -1.26 -5.21 -3.95
C GLY A 189 -1.82 -3.94 -4.60
N SER A 190 -3.11 -3.88 -4.93
CA SER A 190 -3.76 -2.62 -5.38
C SER A 190 -4.16 -1.69 -4.23
N LEU A 191 -4.57 -2.26 -3.10
CA LEU A 191 -4.96 -1.49 -1.92
C LEU A 191 -3.76 -0.74 -1.32
N MET A 192 -2.60 -1.39 -1.24
CA MET A 192 -1.41 -0.82 -0.60
C MET A 192 -0.99 0.54 -1.18
N ARG A 193 -1.20 0.73 -2.48
CA ARG A 193 -0.69 1.89 -3.23
C ARG A 193 -1.74 2.94 -3.60
N THR A 194 -3.03 2.68 -3.42
CA THR A 194 -4.09 3.57 -3.94
C THR A 194 -4.43 4.76 -3.03
N HIS A 195 -3.91 4.78 -1.79
CA HIS A 195 -4.16 5.86 -0.83
C HIS A 195 -3.87 7.29 -1.35
N PRO A 196 -2.87 7.57 -2.24
CA PRO A 196 -2.67 8.92 -2.78
C PRO A 196 -3.86 9.41 -3.61
N ILE A 197 -4.64 8.52 -4.22
CA ILE A 197 -5.83 8.89 -5.00
C ILE A 197 -6.91 9.50 -4.10
N GLY A 198 -7.01 9.08 -2.84
CA GLY A 198 -7.91 9.71 -1.86
C GLY A 198 -7.53 11.15 -1.55
N VAL A 199 -6.23 11.45 -1.55
CA VAL A 199 -5.71 12.82 -1.43
C VAL A 199 -5.98 13.61 -2.71
N MET A 200 -5.66 13.07 -3.88
CA MET A 200 -5.86 13.72 -5.18
C MET A 200 -7.34 14.05 -5.44
N GLY A 201 -8.25 13.20 -4.97
CA GLY A 201 -9.69 13.38 -5.12
C GLY A 201 -10.34 14.30 -4.09
N VAL A 202 -9.58 15.03 -3.27
CA VAL A 202 -10.15 15.96 -2.26
C VAL A 202 -11.08 17.01 -2.88
N GLY A 203 -10.80 17.46 -4.12
CA GLY A 203 -11.67 18.34 -4.90
C GLY A 203 -12.70 17.62 -5.78
N LEU A 204 -12.56 16.31 -5.99
CA LEU A 204 -13.44 15.53 -6.85
C LEU A 204 -14.69 15.05 -6.10
N THR A 205 -15.69 14.57 -6.83
CA THR A 205 -16.81 13.82 -6.23
C THR A 205 -16.32 12.47 -5.70
N GLU A 206 -17.06 11.88 -4.75
CA GLU A 206 -16.74 10.55 -4.20
C GLU A 206 -16.68 9.50 -5.31
N GLU A 207 -17.67 9.46 -6.21
CA GLU A 207 -17.68 8.54 -7.34
C GLU A 207 -16.54 8.75 -8.35
N ALA A 208 -16.20 10.01 -8.68
CA ALA A 208 -15.08 10.28 -9.59
C ALA A 208 -13.75 9.79 -8.98
N THR A 209 -13.61 9.93 -7.66
CA THR A 209 -12.47 9.43 -6.91
C THR A 209 -12.41 7.89 -6.94
N TRP A 210 -13.55 7.22 -6.75
CA TRP A 210 -13.64 5.76 -6.89
C TRP A 210 -13.30 5.30 -8.30
N ARG A 211 -13.82 5.94 -9.36
CA ARG A 211 -13.48 5.61 -10.76
C ARG A 211 -11.97 5.66 -10.98
N ALA A 212 -11.32 6.74 -10.57
CA ALA A 212 -9.87 6.87 -10.68
C ALA A 212 -9.11 5.75 -9.93
N ALA A 213 -9.54 5.41 -8.71
CA ALA A 213 -8.96 4.30 -7.95
C ALA A 213 -9.17 2.94 -8.65
N THR A 214 -10.35 2.70 -9.23
CA THR A 214 -10.64 1.46 -9.96
C THR A 214 -9.82 1.34 -11.23
N GLU A 215 -9.66 2.42 -12.01
CA GLU A 215 -8.90 2.42 -13.25
C GLU A 215 -7.42 2.12 -12.98
N VAL A 216 -6.82 2.78 -11.99
CA VAL A 216 -5.43 2.55 -11.58
C VAL A 216 -5.26 1.15 -10.96
N GLY A 217 -6.14 0.74 -10.05
CA GLY A 217 -6.06 -0.56 -9.37
C GLY A 217 -6.16 -1.74 -10.33
N ARG A 218 -7.10 -1.67 -11.28
CA ARG A 218 -7.40 -2.72 -12.27
C ARG A 218 -6.31 -2.93 -13.32
N THR A 219 -5.31 -2.06 -13.40
CA THR A 219 -4.10 -2.33 -14.20
C THR A 219 -3.41 -3.64 -13.81
N THR A 220 -3.59 -4.11 -12.57
CA THR A 220 -3.02 -5.39 -12.08
C THR A 220 -3.99 -6.24 -11.28
N HIS A 221 -4.97 -5.65 -10.60
CA HIS A 221 -5.89 -6.36 -9.70
C HIS A 221 -7.34 -6.07 -10.10
N VAL A 222 -7.97 -7.01 -10.80
CA VAL A 222 -9.34 -6.84 -11.30
C VAL A 222 -10.40 -7.51 -10.43
N ASP A 223 -9.99 -8.27 -9.41
CA ASP A 223 -10.93 -8.96 -8.52
C ASP A 223 -11.83 -7.94 -7.79
N PRO A 224 -13.17 -8.14 -7.75
CA PRO A 224 -14.09 -7.20 -7.11
C PRO A 224 -13.76 -6.89 -5.64
N ARG A 225 -13.18 -7.87 -4.92
CA ARG A 225 -12.74 -7.69 -3.52
C ARG A 225 -11.59 -6.70 -3.41
N CYS A 226 -10.67 -6.71 -4.37
CA CYS A 226 -9.59 -5.72 -4.46
C CYS A 226 -10.15 -4.34 -4.77
N VAL A 227 -11.09 -4.26 -5.73
CA VAL A 227 -11.71 -3.01 -6.17
C VAL A 227 -12.47 -2.32 -5.04
N VAL A 228 -13.36 -3.04 -4.34
CA VAL A 228 -14.12 -2.47 -3.22
C VAL A 228 -13.22 -2.01 -2.07
N SER A 229 -12.14 -2.75 -1.79
CA SER A 229 -11.18 -2.38 -0.74
C SER A 229 -10.45 -1.08 -1.08
N CYS A 230 -10.05 -0.90 -2.34
CA CYS A 230 -9.47 0.37 -2.81
C CYS A 230 -10.48 1.52 -2.67
N CYS A 231 -11.75 1.30 -3.06
CA CYS A 231 -12.81 2.31 -2.95
C CYS A 231 -13.05 2.74 -1.50
N ILE A 232 -13.06 1.79 -0.57
CA ILE A 232 -13.20 2.08 0.86
C ILE A 232 -12.04 2.94 1.36
N SER A 233 -10.79 2.52 1.12
CA SER A 233 -9.60 3.26 1.58
C SER A 233 -9.58 4.68 1.04
N VAL A 234 -9.76 4.83 -0.27
CA VAL A 234 -9.75 6.12 -0.98
C VAL A 234 -10.93 7.01 -0.55
N GLY A 235 -12.13 6.43 -0.38
CA GLY A 235 -13.32 7.15 0.07
C GLY A 235 -13.18 7.66 1.50
N LEU A 236 -12.63 6.84 2.41
CA LEU A 236 -12.37 7.24 3.79
C LEU A 236 -11.34 8.37 3.87
N ILE A 237 -10.24 8.28 3.13
CA ILE A 237 -9.21 9.34 3.08
C ILE A 237 -9.84 10.64 2.58
N ARG A 238 -10.51 10.61 1.41
CA ARG A 238 -11.19 11.79 0.85
C ARG A 238 -12.19 12.37 1.85
N GLY A 239 -13.02 11.52 2.46
CA GLY A 239 -14.04 11.94 3.40
C GLY A 239 -13.47 12.56 4.68
N MET A 240 -12.37 12.02 5.21
CA MET A 240 -11.68 12.61 6.38
C MET A 240 -11.05 13.96 6.05
N LEU A 241 -10.44 14.12 4.86
CA LEU A 241 -9.90 15.40 4.41
C LEU A 241 -10.98 16.48 4.25
N ARG A 242 -12.21 16.08 3.91
CA ARG A 242 -13.34 16.99 3.72
C ARG A 242 -14.20 17.20 4.97
N GLY A 243 -13.88 16.50 6.07
CA GLY A 243 -14.70 16.50 7.28
C GLY A 243 -16.05 15.78 7.13
N GLU A 244 -16.21 14.96 6.08
CA GLU A 244 -17.40 14.14 5.81
C GLU A 244 -17.38 12.84 6.63
N VAL A 245 -16.19 12.36 7.02
CA VAL A 245 -15.99 11.22 7.92
C VAL A 245 -15.43 11.70 9.25
N ARG A 246 -16.22 11.61 10.32
CA ARG A 246 -15.89 12.21 11.64
C ARG A 246 -15.98 11.22 12.80
N ASN A 247 -16.60 10.07 12.59
CA ASN A 247 -16.83 9.04 13.61
C ASN A 247 -16.99 7.66 12.96
N GLU A 248 -17.07 6.60 13.76
CA GLU A 248 -17.19 5.23 13.27
C GLU A 248 -18.46 4.98 12.44
N GLY A 249 -19.56 5.70 12.72
CA GLY A 249 -20.78 5.59 11.91
C GLY A 249 -20.60 6.15 10.49
N ASP A 250 -19.82 7.22 10.34
CA ASP A 250 -19.46 7.74 9.00
C ASP A 250 -18.52 6.78 8.25
N VAL A 251 -17.66 6.05 8.98
CA VAL A 251 -16.83 4.96 8.41
C VAL A 251 -17.73 3.87 7.86
N ASP A 252 -18.70 3.38 8.65
CA ASP A 252 -19.66 2.36 8.23
C ASP A 252 -20.47 2.81 7.02
N ALA A 253 -20.92 4.07 7.01
CA ALA A 253 -21.63 4.65 5.87
C ALA A 253 -20.77 4.68 4.60
N CYS A 254 -19.47 5.00 4.69
CA CYS A 254 -18.55 4.97 3.56
C CYS A 254 -18.32 3.55 3.03
N ILE A 255 -18.22 2.56 3.93
CA ILE A 255 -18.09 1.14 3.60
C ILE A 255 -19.30 0.68 2.79
N GLU A 256 -20.52 0.98 3.25
CA GLU A 256 -21.75 0.57 2.58
C GLU A 256 -21.93 1.27 1.23
N ARG A 257 -21.63 2.57 1.11
CA ARG A 257 -21.68 3.27 -0.18
C ARG A 257 -20.67 2.70 -1.17
N SER A 258 -19.44 2.41 -0.72
CA SER A 258 -18.40 1.81 -1.56
C SER A 258 -18.81 0.42 -2.07
N TYR A 259 -19.35 -0.44 -1.19
CA TYR A 259 -19.84 -1.76 -1.56
C TYR A 259 -21.01 -1.67 -2.56
N ALA A 260 -22.00 -0.82 -2.29
CA ALA A 260 -23.16 -0.61 -3.16
C ALA A 260 -22.74 -0.09 -4.53
N TRP A 261 -21.80 0.86 -4.59
CA TRP A 261 -21.30 1.41 -5.85
C TRP A 261 -20.60 0.32 -6.67
N VAL A 262 -19.65 -0.43 -6.10
CA VAL A 262 -18.96 -1.51 -6.84
C VAL A 262 -19.94 -2.59 -7.30
N LYS A 263 -20.87 -3.01 -6.43
CA LYS A 263 -21.88 -4.01 -6.77
C LYS A 263 -22.84 -3.54 -7.87
N GLY A 264 -23.08 -2.24 -7.96
CA GLY A 264 -23.90 -1.62 -8.99
C GLY A 264 -23.25 -1.53 -10.37
N GLN A 265 -21.95 -1.79 -10.49
CA GLN A 265 -21.21 -1.73 -11.76
C GLN A 265 -20.97 -3.15 -12.34
N PRO A 266 -21.68 -3.55 -13.42
CA PRO A 266 -21.53 -4.89 -13.99
C PRO A 266 -20.10 -5.24 -14.44
N GLU A 267 -19.35 -4.25 -14.95
CA GLU A 267 -17.97 -4.40 -15.42
C GLU A 267 -16.94 -4.52 -14.29
N LEU A 268 -17.31 -4.14 -13.06
CA LEU A 268 -16.49 -4.36 -11.88
C LEU A 268 -16.80 -5.73 -11.29
N MET A 269 -18.07 -6.11 -11.18
CA MET A 269 -18.52 -7.41 -10.67
C MET A 269 -18.10 -8.59 -11.58
N ASN A 270 -18.11 -8.35 -12.89
CA ASN A 270 -17.60 -9.27 -13.90
C ASN A 270 -16.61 -8.54 -14.81
N PRO A 271 -15.31 -8.51 -14.43
CA PRO A 271 -14.26 -7.86 -15.22
C PRO A 271 -14.11 -8.37 -16.65
N GLY A 272 -14.64 -9.56 -16.94
CA GLY A 272 -14.64 -10.18 -18.26
C GLY A 272 -14.01 -11.57 -18.24
N ASP A 273 -14.54 -12.44 -19.09
CA ASP A 273 -13.93 -13.71 -19.51
C ASP A 273 -14.25 -13.90 -20.99
N LYS A 274 -13.20 -13.96 -21.82
CA LYS A 274 -13.33 -14.09 -23.28
C LYS A 274 -13.76 -15.51 -23.69
N ASP A 275 -13.53 -16.49 -22.83
CA ASP A 275 -13.68 -17.91 -23.14
C ASP A 275 -14.93 -18.55 -22.49
N ARG A 276 -15.58 -17.84 -21.56
CA ARG A 276 -16.74 -18.37 -20.83
C ARG A 276 -17.69 -17.27 -20.35
N VAL A 277 -18.98 -17.50 -20.53
CA VAL A 277 -20.04 -16.70 -19.91
C VAL A 277 -20.33 -17.24 -18.50
N LEU A 278 -20.26 -16.38 -17.49
CA LEU A 278 -20.57 -16.72 -16.10
C LEU A 278 -22.07 -16.57 -15.82
N THR A 279 -22.60 -17.43 -14.96
CA THR A 279 -23.97 -17.27 -14.45
C THR A 279 -24.05 -16.11 -13.46
N ALA A 280 -25.25 -15.54 -13.25
CA ALA A 280 -25.47 -14.49 -12.26
C ALA A 280 -25.02 -14.91 -10.84
N GLN A 281 -25.25 -16.18 -10.47
CA GLN A 281 -24.82 -16.71 -9.18
C GLN A 281 -23.29 -16.77 -9.04
N GLU A 282 -22.56 -17.06 -10.12
CA GLU A 282 -21.10 -17.07 -10.10
C GLU A 282 -20.51 -15.67 -10.01
N VAL A 283 -21.11 -14.70 -10.70
CA VAL A 283 -20.73 -13.29 -10.60
C VAL A 283 -20.95 -12.77 -9.17
N GLU A 284 -22.10 -13.09 -8.56
CA GLU A 284 -22.42 -12.69 -7.19
C GLU A 284 -21.39 -13.23 -6.18
N ARG A 285 -20.84 -14.44 -6.40
CA ARG A 285 -19.80 -15.03 -5.53
C ARG A 285 -18.48 -14.29 -5.56
N HIS A 286 -18.20 -13.46 -6.57
CA HIS A 286 -16.97 -12.66 -6.57
C HIS A 286 -16.96 -11.59 -5.47
N LEU A 287 -18.14 -11.14 -5.02
CA LEU A 287 -18.29 -10.14 -3.97
C LEU A 287 -19.33 -10.57 -2.93
N GLU A 288 -19.09 -11.72 -2.32
CA GLU A 288 -19.99 -12.30 -1.32
C GLU A 288 -20.05 -11.44 -0.06
N ARG A 289 -21.27 -11.14 0.39
CA ARG A 289 -21.54 -10.17 1.47
C ARG A 289 -21.03 -10.64 2.83
N THR A 290 -21.23 -11.90 3.17
CA THR A 290 -20.85 -12.47 4.47
C THR A 290 -19.34 -12.42 4.66
N GLU A 291 -18.59 -12.83 3.64
CA GLU A 291 -17.13 -12.80 3.62
C GLU A 291 -16.59 -11.37 3.68
N PHE A 292 -17.24 -10.42 3.00
CA PHE A 292 -16.90 -9.00 3.10
C PHE A 292 -17.11 -8.46 4.52
N GLU A 293 -18.31 -8.64 5.08
CA GLU A 293 -18.68 -8.11 6.40
C GLU A 293 -17.80 -8.66 7.52
N LYS A 294 -17.44 -9.94 7.45
CA LYS A 294 -16.54 -10.61 8.39
C LYS A 294 -15.25 -9.81 8.64
N HIS A 295 -14.72 -9.14 7.62
CA HIS A 295 -13.44 -8.45 7.72
C HIS A 295 -13.59 -6.94 7.95
N VAL A 296 -14.49 -6.26 7.22
CA VAL A 296 -14.64 -4.79 7.36
C VAL A 296 -15.34 -4.38 8.66
N TYR A 297 -16.09 -5.28 9.28
CA TYR A 297 -16.74 -5.08 10.57
C TYR A 297 -16.04 -5.77 11.75
N ALA A 298 -14.87 -6.36 11.51
CA ALA A 298 -14.01 -6.90 12.57
C ALA A 298 -13.78 -5.85 13.67
N LYS A 299 -13.75 -6.31 14.92
CA LYS A 299 -13.61 -5.43 16.10
C LYS A 299 -12.18 -5.42 16.65
N THR A 300 -11.42 -6.47 16.42
CA THR A 300 -10.04 -6.63 16.87
C THR A 300 -9.16 -7.23 15.77
N PHE A 301 -7.84 -7.20 15.96
CA PHE A 301 -6.90 -7.83 15.02
C PHE A 301 -6.94 -9.37 15.06
N GLU A 302 -7.30 -9.98 16.20
CA GLU A 302 -7.45 -11.43 16.34
C GLU A 302 -8.49 -12.02 15.38
N GLU A 303 -9.61 -11.32 15.19
CA GLU A 303 -10.69 -11.74 14.30
C GLU A 303 -10.24 -11.83 12.82
N LEU A 304 -9.16 -11.13 12.47
CA LEU A 304 -8.63 -11.07 11.10
C LEU A 304 -7.58 -12.15 10.79
N ASP A 305 -7.05 -12.85 11.80
CA ASP A 305 -6.13 -13.99 11.61
C ASP A 305 -4.93 -13.64 10.69
N LEU A 306 -4.24 -12.53 10.99
CA LEU A 306 -3.33 -11.86 10.04
C LEU A 306 -2.09 -12.69 9.62
N ASP A 307 -1.54 -13.56 10.47
CA ASP A 307 -0.36 -14.40 10.16
C ASP A 307 -0.70 -15.76 9.53
N SER A 308 -1.96 -15.97 9.17
CA SER A 308 -2.44 -17.16 8.48
C SER A 308 -1.77 -17.39 7.14
N ARG A 309 -0.91 -18.41 7.08
CA ARG A 309 -0.12 -18.75 5.88
C ARG A 309 -0.96 -18.98 4.61
N ALA A 310 -2.22 -19.39 4.75
CA ALA A 310 -3.10 -19.67 3.61
C ALA A 310 -3.66 -18.40 2.96
N ALA A 311 -3.68 -17.27 3.68
CA ALA A 311 -4.40 -16.07 3.26
C ALA A 311 -3.67 -14.76 3.66
N MET A 312 -2.35 -14.81 3.82
CA MET A 312 -1.55 -13.71 4.38
C MET A 312 -1.74 -12.40 3.58
N GLY A 313 -1.58 -12.44 2.25
CA GLY A 313 -1.80 -11.27 1.39
C GLY A 313 -3.25 -11.03 0.95
N TYR A 314 -4.25 -11.58 1.67
CA TYR A 314 -5.66 -11.42 1.29
C TYR A 314 -6.16 -9.99 1.56
N VAL A 315 -6.71 -9.35 0.53
CA VAL A 315 -7.08 -7.93 0.59
C VAL A 315 -8.05 -7.56 1.71
N TYR A 316 -8.98 -8.45 2.07
CA TYR A 316 -9.93 -8.18 3.16
C TYR A 316 -9.29 -8.17 4.53
N LYS A 317 -8.27 -8.99 4.78
CA LYS A 317 -7.49 -8.92 6.02
C LYS A 317 -6.77 -7.58 6.14
N CYS A 318 -6.24 -7.08 5.03
CA CYS A 318 -5.56 -5.80 4.98
C CYS A 318 -6.50 -4.59 5.18
N ILE A 319 -7.59 -4.48 4.42
CA ILE A 319 -8.53 -3.36 4.64
C ILE A 319 -9.21 -3.46 6.01
N GLY A 320 -9.52 -4.67 6.48
CA GLY A 320 -10.07 -4.89 7.81
C GLY A 320 -9.13 -4.41 8.91
N SER A 321 -7.82 -4.69 8.81
CA SER A 321 -6.83 -4.24 9.79
C SER A 321 -6.66 -2.71 9.76
N ALA A 322 -6.71 -2.10 8.58
CA ALA A 322 -6.70 -0.65 8.43
C ALA A 322 -7.94 0.01 9.07
N ILE A 323 -9.14 -0.56 8.87
CA ILE A 323 -10.39 -0.06 9.47
C ILE A 323 -10.37 -0.21 10.99
N VAL A 324 -9.95 -1.37 11.53
CA VAL A 324 -9.81 -1.58 12.98
C VAL A 324 -8.87 -0.54 13.58
N THR A 325 -7.71 -0.33 12.93
CA THR A 325 -6.72 0.67 13.36
C THR A 325 -7.31 2.08 13.36
N LEU A 326 -8.04 2.47 12.31
CA LEU A 326 -8.72 3.76 12.23
C LEU A 326 -9.75 3.94 13.36
N ARG A 327 -10.60 2.93 13.61
CA ARG A 327 -11.60 2.97 14.68
C ARG A 327 -10.94 3.11 16.05
N LEU A 328 -9.85 2.39 16.31
CA LEU A 328 -9.07 2.56 17.54
C LEU A 328 -8.49 3.97 17.65
N GLY A 329 -7.94 4.54 16.58
CA GLY A 329 -7.47 5.92 16.54
C GLY A 329 -8.57 6.95 16.83
N MET A 330 -9.78 6.75 16.28
CA MET A 330 -10.95 7.58 16.56
C MET A 330 -11.36 7.53 18.04
N ARG A 331 -11.33 6.34 18.65
CA ARG A 331 -11.61 6.14 20.08
C ARG A 331 -10.56 6.80 20.96
N GLU A 332 -9.27 6.65 20.64
CA GLU A 332 -8.22 7.37 21.39
C GLU A 332 -8.37 8.88 21.27
N SER A 333 -8.79 9.38 20.10
CA SER A 333 -9.01 10.80 19.88
C SER A 333 -10.20 11.37 20.63
N SER A 334 -11.17 10.54 21.05
CA SER A 334 -12.35 10.98 21.79
C SER A 334 -12.17 10.99 23.31
N LYS A 335 -11.10 10.41 23.85
CA LYS A 335 -10.84 10.31 25.30
C LYS A 335 -10.43 11.62 25.98
N GLY A 336 -10.08 12.65 25.22
CA GLY A 336 -9.67 13.94 25.79
C GLY A 336 -9.52 15.03 24.74
N SER A 337 -9.27 16.26 25.20
CA SER A 337 -9.13 17.43 24.31
C SER A 337 -7.82 17.45 23.51
N VAL A 338 -6.82 16.65 23.90
CA VAL A 338 -5.53 16.53 23.22
C VAL A 338 -5.25 15.06 22.97
N VAL A 339 -5.09 14.69 21.69
CA VAL A 339 -4.70 13.33 21.30
C VAL A 339 -3.22 13.11 21.62
N SER A 340 -2.90 11.99 22.28
CA SER A 340 -1.51 11.64 22.58
C SER A 340 -0.68 11.51 21.30
N ALA A 341 0.57 12.00 21.33
CA ALA A 341 1.52 11.82 20.22
C ALA A 341 1.93 10.35 20.02
N GLU A 342 1.61 9.47 20.98
CA GLU A 342 1.95 8.05 20.92
C GLU A 342 0.87 7.19 20.23
N VAL A 343 -0.31 7.75 19.89
CA VAL A 343 -1.42 6.97 19.34
C VAL A 343 -1.02 6.28 18.03
N PHE A 344 -0.35 6.99 17.13
CA PHE A 344 0.12 6.40 15.87
C PHE A 344 1.14 5.29 16.11
N GLU A 345 2.18 5.57 16.92
CA GLU A 345 3.25 4.61 17.23
C GLU A 345 2.68 3.33 17.83
N ASN A 346 1.82 3.46 18.85
CA ASN A 346 1.25 2.34 19.59
C ASN A 346 0.34 1.49 18.70
N LEU A 347 -0.58 2.10 17.94
CA LEU A 347 -1.54 1.34 17.14
C LEU A 347 -0.90 0.64 15.94
N ILE A 348 0.08 1.28 15.27
CA ILE A 348 0.83 0.63 14.18
C ILE A 348 1.73 -0.47 14.75
N THR A 349 2.38 -0.24 15.88
CA THR A 349 3.14 -1.29 16.59
C THR A 349 2.25 -2.45 16.98
N ASP A 350 1.04 -2.18 17.47
CA ASP A 350 0.09 -3.22 17.84
C ASP A 350 -0.29 -4.08 16.65
N LEU A 351 -0.62 -3.45 15.51
CA LEU A 351 -0.95 -4.11 14.26
C LEU A 351 0.21 -4.97 13.74
N ILE A 352 1.39 -4.39 13.54
CA ILE A 352 2.51 -5.10 12.89
C ILE A 352 3.00 -6.29 13.75
N MET A 353 2.78 -6.27 15.06
CA MET A 353 3.09 -7.40 15.94
C MET A 353 2.15 -8.61 15.77
N TYR A 354 1.02 -8.49 15.04
CA TYR A 354 0.25 -9.64 14.54
C TYR A 354 0.91 -10.30 13.33
N ALA A 355 2.00 -9.73 12.80
CA ALA A 355 2.81 -10.29 11.73
C ALA A 355 2.00 -10.54 10.44
N GLY A 356 2.34 -11.60 9.70
CA GLY A 356 1.74 -11.85 8.40
C GLY A 356 2.22 -10.83 7.37
N ASP A 357 1.31 -10.24 6.61
CA ASP A 357 1.63 -9.21 5.60
C ASP A 357 1.78 -7.82 6.23
N ALA A 358 2.71 -7.72 7.17
CA ALA A 358 2.75 -6.65 8.16
C ALA A 358 3.13 -5.28 7.57
N ASP A 359 3.98 -5.23 6.54
CA ASP A 359 4.31 -4.02 5.77
C ASP A 359 3.07 -3.48 5.06
N THR A 360 2.34 -4.30 4.31
CA THR A 360 1.12 -3.86 3.61
C THR A 360 -0.02 -3.52 4.56
N ASN A 361 -0.21 -4.31 5.63
CA ASN A 361 -1.15 -3.96 6.70
C ASN A 361 -0.77 -2.62 7.33
N GLY A 362 0.52 -2.43 7.64
CA GLY A 362 1.08 -1.19 8.17
C GLY A 362 0.86 -0.01 7.23
N ALA A 363 1.12 -0.16 5.94
CA ALA A 363 0.95 0.89 4.92
C ALA A 363 -0.52 1.34 4.82
N ALA A 364 -1.45 0.39 4.65
CA ALA A 364 -2.87 0.70 4.54
C ALA A 364 -3.42 1.34 5.84
N ALA A 365 -3.07 0.79 7.00
CA ALA A 365 -3.48 1.33 8.29
C ALA A 365 -2.83 2.70 8.58
N GLY A 366 -1.55 2.86 8.24
CA GLY A 366 -0.78 4.08 8.39
C GLY A 366 -1.34 5.22 7.54
N ALA A 367 -1.82 4.93 6.33
CA ALA A 367 -2.51 5.91 5.48
C ALA A 367 -3.80 6.43 6.14
N LEU A 368 -4.67 5.53 6.63
CA LEU A 368 -5.93 5.91 7.26
C LEU A 368 -5.71 6.63 8.60
N LEU A 369 -4.87 6.04 9.47
CA LEU A 369 -4.59 6.60 10.80
C LEU A 369 -3.83 7.92 10.69
N GLY A 370 -2.88 8.02 9.76
CA GLY A 370 -2.16 9.25 9.46
C GLY A 370 -3.07 10.35 8.91
N CYS A 371 -4.03 10.01 8.04
CA CYS A 371 -5.07 10.95 7.60
C CYS A 371 -5.97 11.42 8.76
N TRP A 372 -6.29 10.52 9.69
CA TRP A 372 -7.10 10.87 10.86
C TRP A 372 -6.35 11.78 11.84
N LEU A 373 -5.12 11.44 12.20
CA LEU A 373 -4.33 12.13 13.23
C LEU A 373 -3.59 13.37 12.72
N GLY A 374 -3.16 13.36 11.45
CA GLY A 374 -2.32 14.39 10.85
C GLY A 374 -0.81 14.13 11.04
N PHE A 375 0.00 14.73 10.18
CA PHE A 375 1.47 14.61 10.17
C PHE A 375 2.11 15.04 11.48
N SER A 376 1.59 16.10 12.09
CA SER A 376 2.02 16.63 13.39
C SER A 376 1.94 15.63 14.55
N ARG A 377 1.23 14.51 14.36
CA ARG A 377 1.06 13.42 15.33
C ARG A 377 1.78 12.13 14.97
N LEU A 378 2.57 12.12 13.90
CA LEU A 378 3.40 10.98 13.56
C LEU A 378 4.62 10.88 14.50
N PRO A 379 5.14 9.66 14.77
CA PRO A 379 6.21 9.47 15.74
C PRO A 379 7.51 10.12 15.26
N PRO A 380 8.07 11.10 15.98
CA PRO A 380 9.21 11.87 15.47
C PRO A 380 10.48 11.06 15.25
N THR A 381 10.65 9.95 15.98
CA THR A 381 11.78 9.01 15.82
C THR A 381 11.65 8.10 14.60
N TRP A 382 10.43 7.90 14.11
CA TRP A 382 10.17 7.17 12.86
C TRP A 382 10.30 8.14 11.69
N GLU A 383 9.58 9.25 11.77
CA GLU A 383 9.53 10.30 10.74
C GLU A 383 10.92 10.84 10.38
N ARG A 384 11.75 11.22 11.36
CA ARG A 384 13.11 11.72 11.10
C ARG A 384 14.08 10.65 10.60
N GLY A 385 13.81 9.38 10.91
CA GLY A 385 14.68 8.27 10.56
C GLY A 385 14.33 7.64 9.20
N LEU A 386 13.18 7.98 8.63
CA LEU A 386 12.72 7.43 7.37
C LEU A 386 13.70 7.74 6.23
N ALA A 387 14.09 6.72 5.47
CA ALA A 387 14.95 6.92 4.30
C ALA A 387 14.29 7.89 3.31
N HIS A 388 15.08 8.76 2.68
CA HIS A 388 14.58 9.75 1.71
C HIS A 388 13.48 10.70 2.22
N ARG A 389 13.36 10.89 3.55
CA ARG A 389 12.39 11.77 4.20
C ARG A 389 12.22 13.14 3.51
N GLU A 390 13.30 13.90 3.36
CA GLU A 390 13.24 15.26 2.79
C GLU A 390 12.66 15.26 1.37
N TRP A 391 13.07 14.27 0.56
CA TRP A 391 12.57 14.11 -0.80
C TRP A 391 11.07 13.80 -0.79
N LEU A 392 10.64 12.87 0.06
CA LEU A 392 9.23 12.50 0.18
C LEU A 392 8.38 13.69 0.64
N LEU A 393 8.81 14.42 1.66
CA LEU A 393 8.12 15.63 2.15
C LEU A 393 7.98 16.68 1.05
N HIS A 394 9.03 16.90 0.26
CA HIS A 394 8.99 17.81 -0.88
C HIS A 394 7.95 17.37 -1.93
N LYS A 395 7.89 16.07 -2.26
CA LYS A 395 6.88 15.55 -3.19
C LYS A 395 5.46 15.66 -2.65
N VAL A 396 5.26 15.49 -1.35
CA VAL A 396 3.96 15.68 -0.71
C VAL A 396 3.57 17.16 -0.66
N GLU A 397 4.51 18.07 -0.45
CA GLU A 397 4.24 19.51 -0.55
C GLU A 397 3.78 19.89 -1.96
N ARG A 398 4.47 19.40 -2.99
CA ARG A 398 4.07 19.59 -4.39
C ARG A 398 2.69 19.02 -4.67
N LEU A 399 2.40 17.81 -4.19
CA LEU A 399 1.07 17.21 -4.29
C LEU A 399 0.01 18.13 -3.65
N SER A 400 0.26 18.60 -2.42
CA SER A 400 -0.65 19.47 -1.67
C SER A 400 -0.92 20.80 -2.39
N LYS A 401 0.09 21.38 -3.04
CA LYS A 401 -0.06 22.55 -3.91
C LYS A 401 -0.87 22.23 -5.16
N MET A 402 -0.58 21.11 -5.83
CA MET A 402 -1.23 20.71 -7.07
C MET A 402 -2.73 20.43 -6.90
N ILE A 403 -3.11 19.83 -5.79
CA ILE A 403 -4.52 19.56 -5.44
C ILE A 403 -5.25 20.79 -4.88
N GLY A 404 -4.59 21.94 -4.74
CA GLY A 404 -5.18 23.19 -4.26
C GLY A 404 -5.35 23.33 -2.73
N VAL A 405 -4.78 22.40 -1.95
CA VAL A 405 -4.81 22.45 -0.48
C VAL A 405 -3.77 23.43 0.07
N THR A 406 -2.53 23.37 -0.40
CA THR A 406 -1.50 24.37 -0.07
C THR A 406 -1.57 25.52 -1.05
N LEU A 407 -1.54 26.76 -0.54
CA LEU A 407 -1.52 27.95 -1.39
C LEU A 407 -0.19 28.05 -2.15
N ARG A 408 -0.27 28.42 -3.42
CA ARG A 408 0.90 28.68 -4.26
C ARG A 408 1.43 30.09 -4.02
N THR A 409 2.73 30.24 -4.22
CA THR A 409 3.34 31.57 -4.35
C THR A 409 2.94 32.21 -5.68
N ALA A 410 2.84 33.54 -5.73
CA ALA A 410 2.45 34.24 -6.95
C ALA A 410 3.48 33.98 -8.07
N GLY A 411 3.02 33.48 -9.22
CA GLY A 411 3.87 33.13 -10.36
C GLY A 411 4.46 31.71 -10.32
N GLU A 412 4.13 30.89 -9.31
CA GLU A 412 4.52 29.48 -9.26
C GLU A 412 3.73 28.68 -10.32
N GLU A 413 4.45 28.06 -11.26
CA GLU A 413 3.87 27.21 -12.30
C GLU A 413 3.93 25.73 -11.92
N ASP A 414 2.92 24.95 -12.32
CA ASP A 414 2.88 23.48 -12.17
C ASP A 414 3.78 22.79 -13.21
N THR A 415 5.06 23.15 -13.25
CA THR A 415 6.03 22.51 -14.12
C THR A 415 6.54 21.23 -13.45
N PRO A 416 6.49 20.07 -14.15
CA PRO A 416 7.05 18.83 -13.66
C PRO A 416 8.54 18.97 -13.32
N GLU A 417 8.94 18.42 -12.18
CA GLU A 417 10.35 18.31 -11.82
C GLU A 417 11.01 17.15 -12.57
N VAL A 418 12.34 17.24 -12.70
CA VAL A 418 13.14 16.28 -13.48
C VAL A 418 12.97 14.85 -12.97
N ASP A 419 12.88 14.66 -11.66
CA ASP A 419 12.71 13.37 -11.00
C ASP A 419 11.25 12.86 -10.97
N GLU A 420 10.29 13.65 -11.47
CA GLU A 420 8.90 13.23 -11.68
C GLU A 420 8.71 12.53 -13.03
N ASP A 421 9.67 12.65 -13.94
CA ASP A 421 9.73 11.89 -15.18
C ASP A 421 9.68 10.37 -14.91
N PRO A 422 9.08 9.54 -15.79
CA PRO A 422 9.05 8.09 -15.61
C PRO A 422 10.42 7.43 -15.39
N LEU A 423 11.51 8.02 -15.89
CA LEU A 423 12.89 7.56 -15.69
C LEU A 423 13.66 8.39 -14.67
N GLY A 424 12.99 9.23 -13.88
CA GLY A 424 13.61 10.07 -12.85
C GLY A 424 14.64 11.05 -13.43
N GLY A 425 14.42 11.53 -14.65
CA GLY A 425 15.31 12.46 -15.35
C GLY A 425 16.57 11.83 -15.94
N LYS A 426 16.60 10.49 -16.03
CA LYS A 426 17.76 9.71 -16.47
C LYS A 426 17.43 8.98 -17.76
N THR A 427 18.46 8.49 -18.45
CA THR A 427 18.27 7.55 -19.56
C THR A 427 17.84 6.18 -19.04
N ALA A 428 17.08 5.45 -19.86
CA ALA A 428 16.72 4.07 -19.56
C ALA A 428 17.97 3.19 -19.42
N MET A 429 17.96 2.26 -18.48
CA MET A 429 19.04 1.29 -18.33
C MET A 429 19.12 0.38 -19.55
N THR A 430 20.34 0.11 -20.02
CA THR A 430 20.58 -0.94 -21.01
C THR A 430 20.36 -2.32 -20.40
N GLN A 431 20.12 -3.34 -21.23
CA GLN A 431 20.00 -4.71 -20.75
C GLN A 431 21.26 -5.19 -20.01
N GLU A 432 22.44 -4.74 -20.45
CA GLU A 432 23.71 -5.03 -19.79
C GLU A 432 23.77 -4.41 -18.38
N GLN A 433 23.33 -3.16 -18.23
CA GLN A 433 23.26 -2.49 -16.92
C GLN A 433 22.29 -3.19 -15.98
N MET A 434 21.10 -3.59 -16.48
CA MET A 434 20.12 -4.35 -15.69
C MET A 434 20.69 -5.71 -15.26
N ASN A 435 21.26 -6.47 -16.20
CA ASN A 435 21.87 -7.77 -15.91
C ASN A 435 23.00 -7.66 -14.88
N LYS A 436 23.83 -6.61 -14.99
CA LYS A 436 24.91 -6.35 -14.04
C LYS A 436 24.35 -6.05 -12.64
N ARG A 437 23.36 -5.16 -12.54
CA ARG A 437 22.70 -4.85 -11.26
C ARG A 437 22.13 -6.11 -10.62
N ASP A 438 21.41 -6.92 -11.38
CA ASP A 438 20.77 -8.14 -10.87
C ASP A 438 21.82 -9.18 -10.44
N HIS A 439 22.89 -9.34 -11.21
CA HIS A 439 24.03 -10.18 -10.85
C HIS A 439 24.71 -9.70 -9.56
N ASP A 440 25.00 -8.41 -9.45
CA ASP A 440 25.65 -7.81 -8.28
C ASP A 440 24.75 -7.98 -7.03
N PHE A 441 23.45 -7.80 -7.17
CA PHE A 441 22.46 -8.02 -6.11
C PHE A 441 22.45 -9.48 -5.63
N VAL A 442 22.31 -10.45 -6.55
CA VAL A 442 22.36 -11.88 -6.21
C VAL A 442 23.68 -12.27 -5.56
N THR A 443 24.80 -11.73 -6.06
CA THR A 443 26.13 -11.98 -5.50
C THR A 443 26.24 -11.50 -4.05
N ARG A 444 25.75 -10.28 -3.76
CA ARG A 444 25.71 -9.74 -2.39
C ARG A 444 24.84 -10.59 -1.47
N MET A 445 23.64 -10.98 -1.91
CA MET A 445 22.75 -11.85 -1.12
C MET A 445 23.40 -13.19 -0.75
N ILE A 446 24.10 -13.82 -1.70
CA ILE A 446 24.80 -15.10 -1.44
C ILE A 446 25.91 -14.90 -0.40
N GLU A 447 26.65 -13.79 -0.49
CA GLU A 447 27.73 -13.49 0.44
C GLU A 447 27.22 -13.20 1.86
N GLU A 448 26.14 -12.43 1.98
CA GLU A 448 25.48 -12.15 3.27
C GLU A 448 24.92 -13.42 3.91
N ASP A 449 24.28 -14.32 3.13
CA ASP A 449 23.79 -15.59 3.65
C ASP A 449 24.93 -16.50 4.12
N LYS A 450 26.06 -16.53 3.40
CA LYS A 450 27.27 -17.25 3.85
C LYS A 450 27.79 -16.68 5.17
N GLN A 451 27.91 -15.36 5.28
CA GLN A 451 28.36 -14.69 6.50
C GLN A 451 27.41 -14.96 7.68
N ARG A 452 26.10 -14.92 7.44
CA ARG A 452 25.07 -15.25 8.43
C ARG A 452 25.18 -16.69 8.92
N LYS A 453 25.29 -17.66 8.00
CA LYS A 453 25.49 -19.08 8.33
C LYS A 453 26.76 -19.29 9.16
N ALA A 454 27.87 -18.66 8.76
CA ALA A 454 29.12 -18.72 9.50
C ALA A 454 29.00 -18.12 10.92
N ARG A 455 28.25 -17.02 11.08
CA ARG A 455 27.98 -16.42 12.40
C ARG A 455 27.15 -17.35 13.29
N LEU A 456 26.07 -17.92 12.75
CA LEU A 456 25.23 -18.89 13.47
C LEU A 456 26.01 -20.13 13.90
N GLU A 457 26.93 -20.63 13.07
CA GLU A 457 27.81 -21.74 13.42
C GLU A 457 28.78 -21.36 14.55
N ARG A 458 29.39 -20.18 14.50
CA ARG A 458 30.26 -19.67 15.58
C ARG A 458 29.50 -19.51 16.89
N GLU A 459 28.27 -18.99 16.86
CA GLU A 459 27.42 -18.86 18.03
C GLU A 459 27.00 -20.23 18.60
N LYS A 460 26.63 -21.20 17.75
CA LYS A 460 26.36 -22.58 18.17
C LYS A 460 27.58 -23.25 18.81
N GLN A 461 28.78 -23.05 18.25
CA GLN A 461 30.03 -23.58 18.83
C GLN A 461 30.34 -22.96 20.19
N LYS A 462 30.19 -21.64 20.35
CA LYS A 462 30.33 -20.95 21.65
C LYS A 462 29.30 -21.44 22.67
N GLY A 463 28.05 -21.64 22.25
CA GLY A 463 26.98 -22.20 23.09
C GLY A 463 27.32 -23.61 23.58
N LYS A 464 27.74 -24.51 22.69
CA LYS A 464 28.19 -25.86 23.04
C LYS A 464 29.38 -25.87 24.00
N PHE A 465 30.37 -25.01 23.76
CA PHE A 465 31.54 -24.87 24.64
C PHE A 465 31.14 -24.37 26.03
N SER A 466 30.24 -23.39 26.12
CA SER A 466 29.72 -22.88 27.40
C SER A 466 28.88 -23.91 28.16
N GLY A 467 28.12 -24.75 27.45
CA GLY A 467 27.34 -25.85 28.03
C GLY A 467 28.22 -26.99 28.53
N TRP A 468 29.28 -27.32 27.78
CA TRP A 468 30.29 -28.30 28.19
C TRP A 468 31.06 -27.87 29.45
N LEU A 469 31.46 -26.60 29.54
CA LEU A 469 32.07 -26.02 30.75
C LEU A 469 31.14 -26.09 31.96
N ARG A 470 29.83 -25.81 31.80
CA ARG A 470 28.84 -25.97 32.88
C ARG A 470 28.66 -27.42 33.30
N GLY A 471 28.70 -28.35 32.34
CA GLY A 471 28.64 -29.80 32.62
C GLY A 471 29.85 -30.31 33.42
N LEU A 472 31.04 -29.76 33.19
CA LEU A 472 32.25 -30.07 33.97
C LEU A 472 32.21 -29.48 35.38
N SER A 473 31.53 -28.35 35.60
CA SER A 473 31.34 -27.77 36.94
C SER A 473 30.20 -28.41 37.75
N GLY A 474 29.43 -29.34 37.16
CA GLY A 474 28.23 -29.93 37.75
C GLY A 474 28.40 -31.31 38.42
N SER A 475 29.61 -31.90 38.43
CA SER A 475 29.86 -33.22 39.04
C SER A 475 30.31 -33.13 40.50
N GLY A 476 29.57 -32.39 41.32
CA GLY A 476 29.72 -32.34 42.77
C GLY A 476 28.55 -33.04 43.44
N THR A 477 28.61 -34.36 43.59
CA THR A 477 27.66 -35.16 44.39
C THR A 477 27.67 -34.63 45.84
N PRO A 478 26.54 -34.22 46.43
CA PRO A 478 26.48 -34.00 47.87
C PRO A 478 26.50 -35.36 48.56
N MET A 479 27.55 -35.59 49.34
CA MET A 479 27.69 -36.74 50.23
C MET A 479 26.60 -36.66 51.30
N GLU A 480 25.58 -37.52 51.23
CA GLU A 480 24.60 -37.71 52.32
C GLU A 480 25.35 -38.16 53.58
N ARG A 481 25.43 -37.28 54.58
CA ARG A 481 25.78 -37.66 55.94
C ARG A 481 24.53 -38.09 56.69
N SER A 482 24.49 -39.36 57.03
CA SER A 482 23.54 -39.96 57.95
C SER A 482 23.84 -39.59 59.42
N ARG A 483 22.77 -39.49 60.22
CA ARG A 483 22.70 -39.58 61.70
C ARG A 483 23.21 -38.34 62.45
N ALA A 484 22.57 -37.85 63.51
CA ALA A 484 21.49 -38.33 64.39
C ALA A 484 20.71 -37.12 64.93
#